data_AF-A0A9P3LGR0-F1
#
_entry.id   AF-A0A9P3LGR0-F1
#
_cell.length_a   1.000
_cell.length_b   1.000
_cell.length_c   1.000
_cell.angle_alpha   90.00
_cell.angle_beta   90.00
_cell.angle_gamma   90.00
#
_symmetry.space_group_name_H-M   'P 1'
#
loop_
_entity.id
_entity.type
_entity.pdbx_description
1 polymer ?
#
loop_
_entity_poly.entity_id
_entity_poly.type
_entity_poly.pdbx_seq_one_letter_code
_entity_poly.pdbx_strand_id
1 'polypeptide(L)'
;MFVPTELVAEQPLSLASDNASVCATVIDDLEAKAPMRIVAMAPSNVQNCKYLTREAYYPADSEKSRVPHISPLKTKFENSGMHGGWDRHIAPEGKPYFQAVHRPVVTMDAPDDDIEEAADSLLARLEAHDVPADTEIVLVKYTETDTGDAVMGYHLASMSARTVFWLDEVPSNLATQDVRAAVSETHLGLAVTAQFWSHVENFPNHRGIPEDAIRELRDACAHGQFDRVTSSTSTFSLTPEYLAPLWRCMDSLKADEANGYLNMIAARLLHTLYDDRFKHFYGEPGVRLASTARALEGETSSGVTSWLFAPASVVLFGLPSLYLQELDDVYCDNLVQFSDWQRFLARCQKDRADLQVPTFIMVCADIGLLALTPAECIAARTLSGVSVVLLISVYATSQVFSLYERQRKANTADAAIEYMTKWDPSDGPRYRLAIGLSIPRALFLWSLATFVAALVMDLFRSSVPATQVSVLAVLATMALIIIALLWIEVDCDDRASRGMARLWNWLTRAVRFPQRNYASNAGSVV
;
A
#
# COMPACT_ATOMS: atom_id res chain seq x y z
N MET A 1 32.67 5.95 27.87
CA MET A 1 34.08 6.43 27.99
C MET A 1 34.00 7.95 28.08
N PHE A 2 34.47 8.50 29.21
CA PHE A 2 34.80 9.89 29.59
C PHE A 2 34.84 10.94 28.45
N VAL A 3 34.53 12.25 28.56
CA VAL A 3 34.14 13.25 29.59
C VAL A 3 33.78 14.54 28.80
N PRO A 4 33.11 15.57 29.39
CA PRO A 4 32.43 16.68 28.71
C PRO A 4 33.29 17.95 28.56
N THR A 5 32.74 19.05 28.03
CA THR A 5 33.34 20.38 28.18
C THR A 5 32.27 21.45 28.40
N GLU A 6 32.59 22.34 29.34
CA GLU A 6 31.71 23.19 30.13
C GLU A 6 31.29 24.51 29.47
N LEU A 7 30.23 25.08 30.07
CA LEU A 7 29.83 26.48 30.01
C LEU A 7 30.98 27.43 30.40
N VAL A 8 31.00 28.62 29.78
CA VAL A 8 31.44 29.86 30.43
C VAL A 8 30.35 30.93 30.24
N ALA A 9 29.98 31.58 31.34
CA ALA A 9 28.98 32.62 31.43
C ALA A 9 29.61 33.99 31.76
N GLU A 10 28.79 35.04 31.58
CA GLU A 10 28.82 36.37 32.22
C GLU A 10 29.59 37.56 31.56
N GLN A 11 28.81 38.44 30.87
CA GLN A 11 28.37 39.82 31.26
C GLN A 11 29.41 40.94 31.65
N PRO A 12 29.04 42.26 31.76
CA PRO A 12 28.85 43.28 30.70
C PRO A 12 29.52 44.67 31.05
N LEU A 13 29.07 45.79 30.44
CA LEU A 13 29.34 47.25 30.72
C LEU A 13 30.65 47.84 30.12
N SER A 14 30.76 49.08 29.58
CA SER A 14 29.98 50.33 29.71
C SER A 14 30.34 51.40 28.64
N LEU A 15 29.34 52.24 28.31
CA LEU A 15 29.31 53.73 28.16
C LEU A 15 30.15 54.53 27.11
N ALA A 16 29.37 55.37 26.39
CA ALA A 16 29.62 56.76 25.92
C ALA A 16 30.62 56.97 24.75
N SER A 17 30.49 57.94 23.83
CA SER A 17 29.51 58.98 23.47
C SER A 17 29.87 59.51 22.06
N ASP A 18 28.97 60.32 21.49
CA ASP A 18 29.22 61.42 20.55
C ASP A 18 29.30 61.22 19.02
N ASN A 19 28.22 61.70 18.40
CA ASN A 19 28.15 62.77 17.40
C ASN A 19 28.64 62.56 15.95
N ALA A 20 27.65 62.80 15.08
CA ALA A 20 27.70 63.64 13.90
C ALA A 20 28.13 63.02 12.57
N SER A 21 27.11 62.85 11.71
CA SER A 21 27.03 63.44 10.36
C SER A 21 28.20 63.14 9.42
N VAL A 22 28.02 62.11 8.59
CA VAL A 22 28.45 62.18 7.18
C VAL A 22 27.36 61.54 6.32
N CYS A 23 26.82 62.35 5.41
CA CYS A 23 25.98 61.91 4.31
C CYS A 23 26.67 60.80 3.50
N ALA A 24 26.04 59.64 3.42
CA ALA A 24 26.21 58.74 2.30
C ALA A 24 24.82 58.22 1.93
N THR A 25 24.29 58.75 0.84
CA THR A 25 23.28 58.14 0.00
C THR A 25 23.67 56.68 -0.28
N VAL A 26 23.16 55.76 0.53
CA VAL A 26 22.97 54.37 0.11
C VAL A 26 21.58 54.38 -0.50
N ILE A 27 21.56 54.46 -1.82
CA ILE A 27 20.44 53.95 -2.60
C ILE A 27 20.40 52.48 -2.18
N ASP A 28 19.39 52.11 -1.39
CA ASP A 28 19.00 50.72 -1.28
C ASP A 28 18.65 50.29 -2.70
N ASP A 29 19.60 49.62 -3.35
CA ASP A 29 19.30 48.66 -4.39
C ASP A 29 18.41 47.61 -3.72
N LEU A 30 17.11 47.91 -3.68
CA LEU A 30 16.07 46.90 -3.67
C LEU A 30 16.37 46.05 -4.90
N GLU A 31 17.19 45.00 -4.72
CA GLU A 31 17.18 43.85 -5.61
C GLU A 31 15.71 43.47 -5.74
N ALA A 32 15.09 43.88 -6.85
CA ALA A 32 13.73 43.51 -7.16
C ALA A 32 13.73 41.98 -7.18
N LYS A 33 13.20 41.39 -6.11
CA LYS A 33 13.08 39.95 -5.95
C LYS A 33 12.43 39.45 -7.23
N ALA A 34 13.17 38.64 -8.01
CA ALA A 34 12.65 38.13 -9.26
C ALA A 34 11.31 37.43 -8.99
N PRO A 35 10.28 37.66 -9.82
CA PRO A 35 8.98 37.07 -9.59
C PRO A 35 9.11 35.55 -9.53
N MET A 36 8.41 34.96 -8.57
CA MET A 36 8.47 33.51 -8.34
C MET A 36 8.02 32.78 -9.59
N ARG A 37 8.79 31.77 -10.04
CA ARG A 37 8.46 31.01 -11.25
C ARG A 37 7.14 30.26 -11.05
N ILE A 38 6.20 30.45 -11.97
CA ILE A 38 4.89 29.80 -11.99
C ILE A 38 4.99 28.45 -12.73
N VAL A 39 4.49 27.38 -12.13
CA VAL A 39 4.58 26.01 -12.64
C VAL A 39 3.26 25.27 -12.54
N ALA A 40 2.94 24.46 -13.54
CA ALA A 40 1.76 23.60 -13.48
C ALA A 40 1.92 22.53 -12.39
N MET A 41 0.84 22.29 -11.63
CA MET A 41 0.81 21.34 -10.52
C MET A 41 -0.49 20.55 -10.53
N ALA A 42 -0.52 19.31 -10.05
CA ALA A 42 -1.78 18.58 -9.86
C ALA A 42 -2.37 18.80 -8.45
N PRO A 43 -3.70 18.74 -8.28
CA PRO A 43 -4.35 18.83 -6.98
C PRO A 43 -3.82 17.83 -5.93
N SER A 44 -3.43 16.61 -6.33
CA SER A 44 -2.79 15.65 -5.42
C SER A 44 -1.42 16.12 -4.94
N ASN A 45 -0.66 16.86 -5.76
CA ASN A 45 0.60 17.48 -5.31
C ASN A 45 0.34 18.61 -4.31
N VAL A 46 -0.73 19.39 -4.49
CA VAL A 46 -1.20 20.36 -3.49
C VAL A 46 -1.55 19.66 -2.17
N GLN A 47 -2.21 18.52 -2.24
CA GLN A 47 -2.51 17.68 -1.07
C GLN A 47 -1.23 17.16 -0.39
N ASN A 48 -0.19 16.81 -1.15
CA ASN A 48 1.11 16.45 -0.58
C ASN A 48 1.76 17.63 0.14
N CYS A 49 1.73 18.84 -0.43
CA CYS A 49 2.19 20.06 0.24
C CYS A 49 1.39 20.34 1.53
N LYS A 50 0.11 19.98 1.57
CA LYS A 50 -0.74 20.10 2.75
C LYS A 50 -0.20 19.29 3.94
N TYR A 51 0.25 18.05 3.71
CA TYR A 51 0.62 17.10 4.76
C TYR A 51 2.14 16.98 5.02
N LEU A 52 2.97 17.11 3.99
CA LEU A 52 4.41 16.90 4.08
C LEU A 52 5.18 18.16 4.48
N THR A 53 4.64 19.33 4.14
CA THR A 53 5.30 20.61 4.39
C THR A 53 4.70 21.27 5.61
N ARG A 54 5.45 21.27 6.73
CA ARG A 54 5.10 22.02 7.93
C ARG A 54 6.00 23.24 8.07
N GLU A 55 5.47 24.39 7.68
CA GLU A 55 6.21 25.67 7.74
C GLU A 55 6.25 26.27 9.15
N ALA A 56 5.21 25.99 9.95
CA ALA A 56 5.05 26.57 11.27
C ALA A 56 5.14 25.53 12.38
N TYR A 57 6.06 25.78 13.31
CA TYR A 57 6.18 25.08 14.59
C TYR A 57 5.68 25.97 15.71
N TYR A 58 5.01 25.35 16.69
CA TYR A 58 4.48 26.04 17.85
C TYR A 58 5.35 25.75 19.08
N PRO A 59 5.50 26.71 20.01
CA PRO A 59 6.24 26.48 21.23
C PRO A 59 5.58 25.37 22.07
N ALA A 60 6.40 24.49 22.65
CA ALA A 60 5.93 23.43 23.55
C ALA A 60 5.56 23.95 24.95
N ASP A 61 6.14 25.08 25.33
CA ASP A 61 5.96 25.71 26.64
C ASP A 61 4.86 26.77 26.58
N SER A 62 3.90 26.70 27.51
CA SER A 62 2.80 27.65 27.61
C SER A 62 3.27 29.06 27.94
N GLU A 63 4.43 29.22 28.58
CA GLU A 63 5.01 30.54 28.87
C GLU A 63 5.42 31.30 27.61
N LYS A 64 5.67 30.58 26.50
CA LYS A 64 6.02 31.15 25.19
C LYS A 64 4.79 31.43 24.31
N SER A 65 3.60 31.48 24.90
CA SER A 65 2.36 31.78 24.18
C SER A 65 2.40 33.16 23.52
N ARG A 66 2.07 33.24 22.23
CA ARG A 66 1.97 34.51 21.49
C ARG A 66 0.85 35.42 22.00
N VAL A 67 -0.15 34.85 22.67
CA VAL A 67 -1.25 35.56 23.33
C VAL A 67 -1.19 35.24 24.82
N PRO A 68 -0.32 35.91 25.60
CA PRO A 68 -0.09 35.56 27.01
C PRO A 68 -1.26 35.94 27.92
N HIS A 69 -2.13 36.86 27.48
CA HIS A 69 -3.21 37.41 28.30
C HIS A 69 -4.52 37.51 27.51
N ILE A 70 -5.62 37.21 28.19
CA ILE A 70 -6.98 37.45 27.69
C ILE A 70 -7.45 38.79 28.26
N SER A 71 -7.78 39.74 27.39
CA SER A 71 -8.32 41.02 27.83
C SER A 71 -9.62 40.83 28.62
N PRO A 72 -9.86 41.60 29.71
CA PRO A 72 -11.10 41.53 30.47
C PRO A 72 -12.33 41.69 29.55
N LEU A 73 -13.37 40.89 29.77
CA LEU A 73 -14.62 40.87 29.00
C LEU A 73 -14.47 40.49 27.51
N LYS A 74 -13.30 40.01 27.07
CA LYS A 74 -13.13 39.48 25.71
C LYS A 74 -13.91 38.17 25.55
N THR A 75 -14.99 38.21 24.77
CA THR A 75 -15.86 37.06 24.47
C THR A 75 -15.61 36.46 23.10
N LYS A 76 -14.86 37.15 22.23
CA LYS A 76 -14.57 36.74 20.85
C LYS A 76 -13.06 36.73 20.58
N PHE A 77 -12.60 35.68 19.92
CA PHE A 77 -11.20 35.45 19.56
C PHE A 77 -11.09 35.31 18.03
N GLU A 78 -11.34 36.43 17.36
CA GLU A 78 -11.26 36.51 15.91
C GLU A 78 -9.82 36.85 15.50
N ASN A 79 -9.39 36.35 14.35
CA ASN A 79 -8.08 36.66 13.81
C ASN A 79 -8.14 38.07 13.19
N SER A 80 -7.42 39.03 13.75
CA SER A 80 -7.47 40.44 13.33
C SER A 80 -6.78 40.71 11.99
N GLY A 81 -6.11 39.72 11.41
CA GLY A 81 -5.53 39.77 10.06
C GLY A 81 -6.57 39.36 9.02
N MET A 82 -7.52 40.25 8.73
CA MET A 82 -8.22 40.19 7.45
C MET A 82 -7.25 40.70 6.38
N HIS A 83 -6.77 39.81 5.52
CA HIS A 83 -6.09 40.22 4.29
C HIS A 83 -7.17 40.85 3.41
N GLY A 84 -7.14 42.18 3.26
CA GLY A 84 -8.17 42.92 2.53
C GLY A 84 -8.36 42.33 1.13
N GLY A 85 -9.55 41.79 0.86
CA GLY A 85 -9.87 41.12 -0.41
C GLY A 85 -9.86 39.59 -0.38
N TRP A 86 -9.56 38.95 0.77
CA TRP A 86 -9.54 37.50 0.92
C TRP A 86 -10.39 37.02 2.10
N ASP A 87 -11.23 36.02 1.84
CA ASP A 87 -11.98 35.28 2.84
C ASP A 87 -11.16 34.09 3.33
N ARG A 88 -10.96 34.02 4.65
CA ARG A 88 -10.25 32.92 5.30
C ARG A 88 -11.23 31.82 5.71
N HIS A 89 -11.00 30.64 5.16
CA HIS A 89 -11.73 29.41 5.47
C HIS A 89 -10.87 28.48 6.32
N ILE A 90 -11.51 27.63 7.13
CA ILE A 90 -10.84 26.56 7.90
C ILE A 90 -11.36 25.23 7.36
N ALA A 91 -10.52 24.47 6.67
CA ALA A 91 -10.91 23.15 6.18
C ALA A 91 -11.29 22.24 7.36
N PRO A 92 -12.12 21.21 7.16
CA PRO A 92 -12.52 20.26 8.21
C PRO A 92 -11.37 19.63 9.00
N GLU A 93 -10.20 19.51 8.38
CA GLU A 93 -8.97 18.98 8.99
C GLU A 93 -8.18 20.02 9.81
N GLY A 94 -8.61 21.28 9.80
CA GLY A 94 -8.06 22.38 10.59
C GLY A 94 -7.07 23.30 9.88
N LYS A 95 -6.55 22.92 8.69
CA LYS A 95 -5.67 23.81 7.90
C LYS A 95 -6.49 24.96 7.29
N PRO A 96 -6.05 26.23 7.44
CA PRO A 96 -6.72 27.35 6.78
C PRO A 96 -6.40 27.38 5.29
N TYR A 97 -7.29 27.99 4.51
CA TYR A 97 -7.05 28.41 3.14
C TYR A 97 -7.79 29.74 2.88
N PHE A 98 -7.46 30.41 1.79
CA PHE A 98 -7.92 31.75 1.49
C PHE A 98 -8.55 31.79 0.10
N GLN A 99 -9.69 32.44 -0.01
CA GLN A 99 -10.41 32.65 -1.26
C GLN A 99 -10.50 34.14 -1.55
N ALA A 100 -10.13 34.58 -2.75
CA ALA A 100 -10.28 35.97 -3.15
C ALA A 100 -11.77 36.33 -3.31
N VAL A 101 -12.19 37.48 -2.78
CA VAL A 101 -13.61 37.89 -2.73
C VAL A 101 -14.15 38.29 -4.12
N HIS A 102 -13.30 38.88 -4.96
CA HIS A 102 -13.69 39.44 -6.26
C HIS A 102 -13.03 38.75 -7.46
N ARG A 103 -12.21 37.72 -7.22
CA ARG A 103 -11.49 36.97 -8.25
C ARG A 103 -11.65 35.48 -7.99
N PRO A 104 -11.66 34.62 -9.01
CA PRO A 104 -11.81 33.18 -8.83
C PRO A 104 -10.46 32.55 -8.42
N VAL A 105 -9.84 33.02 -7.34
CA VAL A 105 -8.51 32.59 -6.91
C VAL A 105 -8.58 32.03 -5.49
N VAL A 106 -7.96 30.87 -5.27
CA VAL A 106 -7.87 30.20 -3.97
C VAL A 106 -6.42 29.76 -3.70
N THR A 107 -6.00 29.85 -2.45
CA THR A 107 -4.66 29.42 -2.03
C THR A 107 -4.66 28.82 -0.63
N MET A 108 -3.73 27.91 -0.35
CA MET A 108 -3.46 27.42 1.01
C MET A 108 -2.47 28.29 1.77
N ASP A 109 -1.77 29.19 1.08
CA ASP A 109 -0.75 30.06 1.65
C ASP A 109 -1.35 31.38 2.10
N ALA A 110 -0.67 32.05 3.04
CA ALA A 110 -1.09 33.38 3.43
C ALA A 110 -1.00 34.34 2.23
N PRO A 111 -2.05 35.12 1.92
CA PRO A 111 -2.01 36.06 0.80
C PRO A 111 -0.92 37.12 1.02
N ASP A 112 0.00 37.20 0.05
CA ASP A 112 1.09 38.18 -0.02
C ASP A 112 1.34 38.62 -1.47
N ASP A 113 2.29 39.54 -1.67
CA ASP A 113 2.55 40.15 -2.98
C ASP A 113 2.91 39.11 -4.07
N ASP A 114 3.58 38.01 -3.72
CA ASP A 114 3.92 36.97 -4.70
C ASP A 114 2.64 36.24 -5.20
N ILE A 115 1.66 36.01 -4.31
CA ILE A 115 0.37 35.38 -4.66
C ILE A 115 -0.46 36.31 -5.53
N GLU A 116 -0.48 37.61 -5.20
CA GLU A 116 -1.19 38.64 -5.95
C GLU A 116 -0.63 38.78 -7.38
N GLU A 117 0.69 38.87 -7.52
CA GLU A 117 1.36 38.97 -8.82
C GLU A 117 1.11 37.72 -9.68
N ALA A 118 1.19 36.52 -9.08
CA ALA A 118 0.92 35.27 -9.79
C ALA A 118 -0.55 35.16 -10.23
N ALA A 119 -1.48 35.59 -9.37
CA ALA A 119 -2.91 35.61 -9.67
C ALA A 119 -3.22 36.53 -10.86
N ASP A 120 -2.70 37.76 -10.85
CA ASP A 120 -2.93 38.73 -11.91
C ASP A 120 -2.30 38.27 -13.24
N SER A 121 -1.11 37.68 -13.19
CA SER A 121 -0.45 37.08 -14.36
C SER A 121 -1.28 35.96 -14.99
N LEU A 122 -1.82 35.04 -14.19
CA LEU A 122 -2.64 33.94 -14.68
C LEU A 122 -4.02 34.39 -15.16
N LEU A 123 -4.65 35.37 -14.50
CA LEU A 123 -5.92 35.94 -14.93
C LEU A 123 -5.78 36.62 -16.30
N ALA A 124 -4.72 37.41 -16.51
CA ALA A 124 -4.45 38.05 -17.80
C ALA A 124 -4.24 37.00 -18.92
N ARG A 125 -3.62 35.86 -18.62
CA ARG A 125 -3.47 34.75 -19.57
C ARG A 125 -4.80 34.03 -19.83
N LEU A 126 -5.64 33.90 -18.80
CA LEU A 126 -6.95 33.25 -18.88
C LEU A 126 -7.92 34.01 -19.78
N GLU A 127 -7.86 35.36 -19.79
CA GLU A 127 -8.70 36.21 -20.66
C GLU A 127 -8.54 35.93 -22.16
N ALA A 128 -7.39 35.36 -22.57
CA ALA A 128 -7.14 34.99 -23.96
C ALA A 128 -7.80 33.66 -24.38
N HIS A 129 -8.45 32.94 -23.46
CA HIS A 129 -8.95 31.59 -23.66
C HIS A 129 -10.45 31.50 -23.33
N ASP A 130 -11.19 30.68 -24.09
CA ASP A 130 -12.59 30.37 -23.81
C ASP A 130 -12.65 29.24 -22.77
N VAL A 131 -12.85 29.60 -21.50
CA VAL A 131 -12.88 28.68 -20.36
C VAL A 131 -14.23 28.69 -19.65
N PRO A 132 -14.60 27.62 -18.92
CA PRO A 132 -15.83 27.60 -18.14
C PRO A 132 -15.96 28.81 -17.20
N ALA A 133 -17.15 29.39 -17.09
CA ALA A 133 -17.38 30.58 -16.28
C ALA A 133 -17.14 30.36 -14.77
N ASP A 134 -17.17 29.10 -14.32
CA ASP A 134 -16.91 28.70 -12.95
C ASP A 134 -15.45 28.25 -12.71
N THR A 135 -14.55 28.59 -13.64
CA THR A 135 -13.13 28.27 -13.51
C THR A 135 -12.53 28.97 -12.31
N GLU A 136 -11.83 28.20 -11.49
CA GLU A 136 -11.12 28.64 -10.32
C GLU A 136 -9.62 28.36 -10.45
N ILE A 137 -8.81 29.35 -10.10
CA ILE A 137 -7.35 29.30 -10.11
C ILE A 137 -6.88 28.95 -8.70
N VAL A 138 -6.07 27.90 -8.60
CA VAL A 138 -5.39 27.57 -7.34
C VAL A 138 -3.92 27.96 -7.41
N LEU A 139 -3.42 28.53 -6.32
CA LEU A 139 -2.03 28.92 -6.14
C LEU A 139 -1.45 28.30 -4.88
N VAL A 140 -0.28 27.69 -4.97
CA VAL A 140 0.43 27.10 -3.83
C VAL A 140 1.94 27.32 -3.94
N LYS A 141 2.55 27.86 -2.90
CA LYS A 141 4.00 27.95 -2.73
C LYS A 141 4.56 26.59 -2.35
N TYR A 142 5.60 26.16 -3.05
CA TYR A 142 6.37 25.00 -2.62
C TYR A 142 7.82 25.10 -3.09
N THR A 143 8.66 24.28 -2.49
CA THR A 143 10.05 24.12 -2.90
C THR A 143 10.16 22.89 -3.77
N GLU A 144 10.61 23.04 -5.02
CA GLU A 144 10.88 21.91 -5.91
C GLU A 144 11.95 21.01 -5.28
N THR A 145 11.70 19.71 -5.26
CA THR A 145 12.63 18.72 -4.65
C THR A 145 13.95 18.64 -5.39
N ASP A 146 13.92 18.84 -6.72
CA ASP A 146 15.06 18.57 -7.59
C ASP A 146 16.03 19.76 -7.65
N THR A 147 15.48 20.98 -7.66
CA THR A 147 16.22 22.23 -7.79
C THR A 147 16.45 22.90 -6.43
N GLY A 148 15.55 22.68 -5.46
CA GLY A 148 15.52 23.43 -4.21
C GLY A 148 14.96 24.86 -4.36
N ASP A 149 14.43 25.20 -5.54
CA ASP A 149 13.91 26.53 -5.83
C ASP A 149 12.49 26.70 -5.27
N ALA A 150 12.19 27.88 -4.73
CA ALA A 150 10.84 28.25 -4.37
C ALA A 150 10.05 28.62 -5.64
N VAL A 151 8.93 27.93 -5.85
CA VAL A 151 8.08 28.07 -7.04
C VAL A 151 6.62 28.23 -6.66
N MET A 152 5.84 28.76 -7.59
CA MET A 152 4.40 28.94 -7.48
C MET A 152 3.68 27.87 -8.31
N GLY A 153 3.15 26.84 -7.65
CA GLY A 153 2.31 25.83 -8.28
C GLY A 153 0.93 26.39 -8.62
N TYR A 154 0.42 26.08 -9.82
CA TYR A 154 -0.94 26.43 -10.22
C TYR A 154 -1.68 25.29 -10.91
N HIS A 155 -3.01 25.32 -10.77
CA HIS A 155 -3.94 24.56 -11.60
C HIS A 155 -5.27 25.29 -11.72
N LEU A 156 -6.04 24.95 -12.75
CA LEU A 156 -7.39 25.45 -12.97
C LEU A 156 -8.39 24.32 -12.71
N ALA A 157 -9.54 24.63 -12.11
CA ALA A 157 -10.60 23.66 -11.85
C ALA A 157 -11.97 24.23 -12.22
N SER A 158 -12.85 23.41 -12.77
CA SER A 158 -14.24 23.77 -13.06
C SER A 158 -15.19 22.69 -12.50
N MET A 159 -16.19 23.12 -11.73
CA MET A 159 -17.20 22.26 -11.13
C MET A 159 -18.23 21.79 -12.16
N SER A 160 -18.63 22.67 -13.07
CA SER A 160 -19.59 22.38 -14.14
C SER A 160 -19.05 21.33 -15.12
N ALA A 161 -17.76 21.39 -15.43
CA ALA A 161 -17.08 20.40 -16.26
C ALA A 161 -16.47 19.23 -15.47
N ARG A 162 -16.44 19.30 -14.12
CA ARG A 162 -15.82 18.33 -13.20
C ARG A 162 -14.41 17.91 -13.62
N THR A 163 -13.61 18.90 -13.97
CA THR A 163 -12.29 18.71 -14.57
C THR A 163 -11.27 19.67 -13.99
N VAL A 164 -10.01 19.25 -14.06
CA VAL A 164 -8.83 20.08 -13.78
C VAL A 164 -8.05 20.22 -15.07
N PHE A 165 -7.51 21.41 -15.31
CA PHE A 165 -6.78 21.74 -16.52
C PHE A 165 -5.71 22.80 -16.26
N TRP A 166 -4.88 23.05 -17.26
CA TRP A 166 -3.72 23.95 -17.18
C TRP A 166 -3.70 24.87 -18.39
N LEU A 167 -3.06 26.04 -18.25
CA LEU A 167 -2.84 26.96 -19.37
C LEU A 167 -1.66 26.50 -20.25
N ASP A 168 -0.73 25.77 -19.66
CA ASP A 168 0.43 25.22 -20.34
C ASP A 168 0.19 23.77 -20.74
N GLU A 169 0.88 23.31 -21.78
CA GLU A 169 0.93 21.89 -22.12
C GLU A 169 1.65 21.13 -21.00
N VAL A 170 0.98 20.13 -20.42
CA VAL A 170 1.51 19.33 -19.32
C VAL A 170 1.54 17.85 -19.70
N PRO A 171 2.51 17.08 -19.17
CA PRO A 171 2.55 15.65 -19.40
C PRO A 171 1.40 14.94 -18.66
N SER A 172 0.86 13.87 -19.24
CA SER A 172 -0.26 13.11 -18.67
C SER A 172 0.06 12.46 -17.32
N ASN A 173 1.35 12.27 -17.01
CA ASN A 173 1.77 11.78 -15.69
C ASN A 173 1.50 12.77 -14.57
N LEU A 174 1.39 14.07 -14.86
CA LEU A 174 0.99 15.08 -13.89
C LEU A 174 -0.42 14.77 -13.34
N ALA A 175 -1.37 14.42 -14.20
CA ALA A 175 -2.73 14.06 -13.75
C ALA A 175 -2.79 12.64 -13.14
N THR A 176 -2.07 11.68 -13.75
CA THR A 176 -2.15 10.25 -13.39
C THR A 176 -1.23 9.85 -12.23
N GLN A 177 -0.32 10.74 -11.81
CA GLN A 177 0.63 10.54 -10.69
C GLN A 177 1.47 9.26 -10.82
N ASP A 178 1.80 8.88 -12.06
CA ASP A 178 2.52 7.66 -12.41
C ASP A 178 1.87 6.36 -11.88
N VAL A 179 0.60 6.41 -11.50
CA VAL A 179 -0.14 5.25 -10.98
C VAL A 179 -0.40 4.23 -12.08
N ARG A 180 -0.76 4.70 -13.28
CA ARG A 180 -1.00 3.91 -14.50
C ARG A 180 -0.72 4.74 -15.74
N ALA A 181 -0.37 4.06 -16.83
CA ALA A 181 -0.36 4.66 -18.15
C ALA A 181 -1.80 4.99 -18.59
N ALA A 182 -1.99 6.18 -19.17
CA ALA A 182 -3.24 6.52 -19.84
C ALA A 182 -3.29 5.84 -21.21
N VAL A 183 -4.32 5.03 -21.47
CA VAL A 183 -4.48 4.28 -22.73
C VAL A 183 -5.32 5.00 -23.79
N SER A 184 -6.15 5.96 -23.37
CA SER A 184 -7.01 6.77 -24.23
C SER A 184 -7.30 8.13 -23.56
N GLU A 185 -7.84 9.09 -24.32
CA GLU A 185 -8.29 10.38 -23.76
C GLU A 185 -9.44 10.22 -22.76
N THR A 186 -10.40 9.33 -23.05
CA THR A 186 -11.51 9.03 -22.14
C THR A 186 -11.02 8.41 -20.84
N HIS A 187 -10.00 7.55 -20.92
CA HIS A 187 -9.36 6.98 -19.74
C HIS A 187 -8.56 8.03 -18.96
N LEU A 188 -7.81 8.90 -19.62
CA LEU A 188 -7.13 10.03 -18.97
C LEU A 188 -8.11 10.95 -18.25
N GLY A 189 -9.29 11.18 -18.86
CA GLY A 189 -10.38 11.94 -18.26
C GLY A 189 -10.78 11.43 -16.87
N LEU A 190 -10.74 10.11 -16.62
CA LEU A 190 -11.03 9.55 -15.29
C LEU A 190 -10.01 10.02 -14.24
N ALA A 191 -8.72 10.02 -14.58
CA ALA A 191 -7.67 10.52 -13.69
C ALA A 191 -7.82 12.02 -13.44
N VAL A 192 -8.15 12.80 -14.48
CA VAL A 192 -8.40 14.24 -14.35
C VAL A 192 -9.61 14.53 -13.45
N THR A 193 -10.70 13.77 -13.60
CA THR A 193 -11.87 13.90 -12.70
C THR A 193 -11.53 13.45 -11.27
N ALA A 194 -10.68 12.44 -11.08
CA ALA A 194 -10.18 12.10 -9.75
C ALA A 194 -9.40 13.28 -9.13
N GLN A 195 -8.52 13.92 -9.90
CA GLN A 195 -7.80 15.13 -9.47
C GLN A 195 -8.75 16.28 -9.14
N PHE A 196 -9.82 16.47 -9.93
CA PHE A 196 -10.86 17.44 -9.62
C PHE A 196 -11.51 17.19 -8.25
N TRP A 197 -11.85 15.95 -7.92
CA TRP A 197 -12.40 15.65 -6.60
C TRP A 197 -11.39 15.84 -5.46
N SER A 198 -10.09 15.62 -5.70
CA SER A 198 -9.03 16.01 -4.76
C SER A 198 -8.95 17.53 -4.55
N HIS A 199 -9.14 18.33 -5.61
CA HIS A 199 -9.30 19.79 -5.49
C HIS A 199 -10.49 20.18 -4.62
N VAL A 200 -11.64 19.50 -4.78
CA VAL A 200 -12.82 19.75 -3.93
C VAL A 200 -12.57 19.37 -2.48
N GLU A 201 -11.88 18.27 -2.22
CA GLU A 201 -11.47 17.85 -0.88
C GLU A 201 -10.55 18.87 -0.21
N ASN A 202 -9.62 19.45 -0.97
CA ASN A 202 -8.66 20.44 -0.49
C ASN A 202 -9.32 21.78 -0.13
N PHE A 203 -10.36 22.19 -0.85
CA PHE A 203 -11.05 23.48 -0.66
C PHE A 203 -12.59 23.32 -0.58
N PRO A 204 -13.14 22.74 0.50
CA PRO A 204 -14.53 22.24 0.49
C PRO A 204 -15.60 23.23 0.99
N ASN A 205 -15.23 24.37 1.57
CA ASN A 205 -16.18 25.17 2.37
C ASN A 205 -16.94 26.22 1.57
N HIS A 206 -16.38 26.73 0.47
CA HIS A 206 -16.95 27.87 -0.25
C HIS A 206 -17.83 27.47 -1.44
N ARG A 207 -18.01 26.17 -1.68
CA ARG A 207 -18.83 25.62 -2.75
C ARG A 207 -19.71 24.48 -2.25
N GLY A 208 -20.85 24.26 -2.92
CA GLY A 208 -21.67 23.07 -2.74
C GLY A 208 -21.36 22.00 -3.77
N ILE A 209 -21.79 20.77 -3.52
CA ILE A 209 -21.68 19.66 -4.46
C ILE A 209 -23.00 19.52 -5.23
N PRO A 210 -22.96 19.41 -6.56
CA PRO A 210 -24.17 19.34 -7.35
C PRO A 210 -24.92 18.00 -7.13
N GLU A 211 -26.24 18.03 -7.28
CA GLU A 211 -27.11 16.90 -6.97
C GLU A 211 -26.78 15.63 -7.76
N ASP A 212 -26.39 15.81 -9.02
CA ASP A 212 -26.02 14.73 -9.93
C ASP A 212 -24.75 13.99 -9.47
N ALA A 213 -23.79 14.68 -8.86
CA ALA A 213 -22.60 14.06 -8.26
C ALA A 213 -22.93 13.26 -7.00
N ILE A 214 -23.83 13.80 -6.16
CA ILE A 214 -24.32 13.09 -4.96
C ILE A 214 -25.06 11.82 -5.36
N ARG A 215 -25.88 11.90 -6.42
CA ARG A 215 -26.62 10.76 -6.97
C ARG A 215 -25.68 9.71 -7.55
N GLU A 216 -24.71 10.13 -8.36
CA GLU A 216 -23.69 9.23 -8.90
C GLU A 216 -22.95 8.49 -7.79
N LEU A 217 -22.53 9.20 -6.73
CA LEU A 217 -21.85 8.61 -5.59
C LEU A 217 -22.71 7.53 -4.92
N ARG A 218 -24.01 7.82 -4.68
CA ARG A 218 -24.94 6.85 -4.08
C ARG A 218 -25.14 5.63 -4.97
N ASP A 219 -25.42 5.85 -6.26
CA ASP A 219 -25.69 4.76 -7.21
C ASP A 219 -24.46 3.85 -7.38
N ALA A 220 -23.27 4.44 -7.48
CA ALA A 220 -22.05 3.68 -7.63
C ALA A 220 -21.67 2.91 -6.36
N CYS A 221 -21.89 3.48 -5.16
CA CYS A 221 -21.74 2.76 -3.90
C CYS A 221 -22.74 1.61 -3.76
N ALA A 222 -23.99 1.80 -4.17
CA ALA A 222 -25.02 0.76 -4.15
C ALA A 222 -24.65 -0.40 -5.08
N HIS A 223 -24.22 -0.08 -6.31
CA HIS A 223 -23.71 -1.07 -7.25
C HIS A 223 -22.50 -1.82 -6.70
N GLY A 224 -21.50 -1.09 -6.18
CA GLY A 224 -20.28 -1.68 -5.62
C GLY A 224 -20.57 -2.62 -4.44
N GLN A 225 -21.52 -2.26 -3.57
CA GLN A 225 -21.97 -3.14 -2.49
C GLN A 225 -22.63 -4.41 -3.02
N PHE A 226 -23.52 -4.29 -4.00
CA PHE A 226 -24.18 -5.43 -4.64
C PHE A 226 -23.16 -6.35 -5.31
N ASP A 227 -22.22 -5.80 -6.08
CA ASP A 227 -21.17 -6.54 -6.76
C ASP A 227 -20.27 -7.27 -5.75
N ARG A 228 -19.89 -6.64 -4.64
CA ARG A 228 -19.10 -7.30 -3.57
C ARG A 228 -19.83 -8.46 -2.91
N VAL A 229 -21.14 -8.37 -2.75
CA VAL A 229 -21.96 -9.44 -2.16
C VAL A 229 -22.17 -10.60 -3.15
N THR A 230 -22.28 -10.29 -4.44
CA THR A 230 -22.60 -11.29 -5.48
C THR A 230 -21.37 -11.86 -6.19
N SER A 231 -20.22 -11.20 -6.09
CA SER A 231 -18.97 -11.56 -6.75
C SER A 231 -17.79 -11.61 -5.76
N SER A 232 -17.14 -12.77 -5.70
CA SER A 232 -15.93 -12.96 -4.89
C SER A 232 -14.71 -12.20 -5.43
N THR A 233 -14.75 -11.74 -6.69
CA THR A 233 -13.64 -11.09 -7.40
C THR A 233 -14.00 -9.67 -7.85
N SER A 234 -14.98 -9.02 -7.21
CA SER A 234 -15.31 -7.62 -7.49
C SER A 234 -14.07 -6.70 -7.39
N THR A 235 -14.09 -5.59 -8.13
CA THR A 235 -13.00 -4.60 -8.18
C THR A 235 -13.27 -3.37 -7.31
N PHE A 236 -14.40 -3.35 -6.60
CA PHE A 236 -14.79 -2.22 -5.77
C PHE A 236 -13.98 -2.17 -4.46
N SER A 237 -13.27 -1.06 -4.22
CA SER A 237 -12.30 -0.97 -3.11
C SER A 237 -12.93 -0.86 -1.72
N LEU A 238 -14.16 -0.33 -1.61
CA LEU A 238 -14.83 -0.17 -0.32
C LEU A 238 -15.51 -1.48 0.10
N THR A 239 -15.14 -2.02 1.28
CA THR A 239 -15.79 -3.23 1.79
C THR A 239 -17.17 -2.95 2.39
N PRO A 240 -18.06 -3.95 2.44
CA PRO A 240 -19.37 -3.80 3.07
C PRO A 240 -19.31 -3.29 4.52
N GLU A 241 -18.28 -3.67 5.29
CA GLU A 241 -18.09 -3.23 6.67
C GLU A 241 -17.82 -1.73 6.78
N TYR A 242 -17.07 -1.17 5.81
CA TYR A 242 -16.80 0.27 5.75
C TYR A 242 -17.96 1.05 5.10
N LEU A 243 -18.73 0.43 4.20
CA LEU A 243 -19.86 1.10 3.54
C LEU A 243 -21.02 1.43 4.49
N ALA A 244 -21.32 0.56 5.47
CA ALA A 244 -22.43 0.79 6.40
C ALA A 244 -22.38 2.14 7.15
N PRO A 245 -21.26 2.56 7.78
CA PRO A 245 -21.15 3.89 8.36
C PRO A 245 -21.11 5.01 7.31
N LEU A 246 -20.53 4.77 6.12
CA LEU A 246 -20.48 5.75 5.04
C LEU A 246 -21.85 6.07 4.46
N TRP A 247 -22.78 5.10 4.41
CA TRP A 247 -24.18 5.33 4.01
C TRP A 247 -24.84 6.44 4.83
N ARG A 248 -24.62 6.44 6.15
CA ARG A 248 -25.17 7.48 7.04
C ARG A 248 -24.64 8.88 6.69
N CYS A 249 -23.36 8.97 6.31
CA CYS A 249 -22.78 10.23 5.86
C CYS A 249 -23.37 10.66 4.51
N MET A 250 -23.54 9.72 3.57
CA MET A 250 -24.13 10.00 2.26
C MET A 250 -25.60 10.43 2.33
N ASP A 251 -26.37 9.90 3.29
CA ASP A 251 -27.77 10.30 3.50
C ASP A 251 -27.90 11.74 4.01
N SER A 252 -26.87 12.25 4.69
CA SER A 252 -26.84 13.63 5.20
C SER A 252 -26.41 14.67 4.16
N LEU A 253 -25.89 14.23 3.00
CA LEU A 253 -25.49 15.12 1.91
C LEU A 253 -26.71 15.84 1.32
N LYS A 254 -26.59 17.16 1.16
CA LYS A 254 -27.57 17.99 0.46
C LYS A 254 -26.90 18.69 -0.71
N ALA A 255 -27.61 18.73 -1.83
CA ALA A 255 -27.15 19.40 -3.03
C ALA A 255 -26.93 20.89 -2.78
N ASP A 256 -25.86 21.42 -3.36
CA ASP A 256 -25.50 22.84 -3.39
C ASP A 256 -25.35 23.50 -2.00
N GLU A 257 -25.27 22.70 -0.92
CA GLU A 257 -25.00 23.19 0.43
C GLU A 257 -23.50 23.39 0.62
N ALA A 258 -23.08 24.61 0.98
CA ALA A 258 -21.70 24.96 1.30
C ALA A 258 -21.29 24.43 2.69
N ASN A 259 -21.38 23.11 2.88
CA ASN A 259 -21.04 22.42 4.11
C ASN A 259 -19.69 21.74 3.95
N GLY A 260 -18.63 22.41 4.39
CA GLY A 260 -17.25 21.95 4.26
C GLY A 260 -17.00 20.51 4.71
N TYR A 261 -17.59 20.10 5.83
CA TYR A 261 -17.42 18.74 6.37
C TYR A 261 -18.03 17.68 5.46
N LEU A 262 -19.27 17.91 5.02
CA LEU A 262 -19.98 16.99 4.14
C LEU A 262 -19.37 16.96 2.73
N ASN A 263 -18.96 18.13 2.23
CA ASN A 263 -18.36 18.27 0.92
C ASN A 263 -17.00 17.58 0.85
N MET A 264 -16.18 17.68 1.89
CA MET A 264 -14.92 16.92 1.97
C MET A 264 -15.16 15.41 1.93
N ILE A 265 -16.18 14.90 2.64
CA ILE A 265 -16.50 13.47 2.65
C ILE A 265 -16.91 13.00 1.24
N ALA A 266 -17.84 13.70 0.61
CA ALA A 266 -18.32 13.35 -0.72
C ALA A 266 -17.20 13.45 -1.78
N ALA A 267 -16.40 14.52 -1.73
CA ALA A 267 -15.25 14.70 -2.61
C ALA A 267 -14.22 13.56 -2.46
N ARG A 268 -13.87 13.18 -1.23
CA ARG A 268 -12.94 12.06 -0.98
C ARG A 268 -13.46 10.72 -1.51
N LEU A 269 -14.76 10.46 -1.36
CA LEU A 269 -15.38 9.23 -1.88
C LEU A 269 -15.44 9.23 -3.42
N LEU A 270 -15.79 10.36 -4.03
CA LEU A 270 -15.79 10.51 -5.49
C LEU A 270 -14.37 10.41 -6.07
N HIS A 271 -13.38 11.01 -5.41
CA HIS A 271 -11.97 10.84 -5.76
C HIS A 271 -11.59 9.35 -5.78
N THR A 272 -11.87 8.62 -4.69
CA THR A 272 -11.59 7.18 -4.57
C THR A 272 -12.24 6.39 -5.71
N LEU A 273 -13.49 6.71 -6.03
CA LEU A 273 -14.25 6.07 -7.10
C LEU A 273 -13.63 6.28 -8.49
N TYR A 274 -13.27 7.52 -8.84
CA TYR A 274 -12.69 7.84 -10.14
C TYR A 274 -11.24 7.33 -10.27
N ASP A 275 -10.47 7.38 -9.18
CA ASP A 275 -9.14 6.79 -9.10
C ASP A 275 -9.20 5.26 -9.28
N ASP A 276 -10.15 4.58 -8.65
CA ASP A 276 -10.40 3.15 -8.86
C ASP A 276 -10.78 2.87 -10.32
N ARG A 277 -11.68 3.66 -10.93
CA ARG A 277 -12.08 3.51 -12.34
C ARG A 277 -10.88 3.64 -13.27
N PHE A 278 -10.00 4.61 -13.03
CA PHE A 278 -8.75 4.78 -13.79
C PHE A 278 -7.80 3.59 -13.60
N LYS A 279 -7.54 3.16 -12.36
CA LYS A 279 -6.66 2.02 -12.08
C LYS A 279 -7.10 0.71 -12.76
N HIS A 280 -8.40 0.57 -13.01
CA HIS A 280 -9.04 -0.61 -13.60
C HIS A 280 -9.36 -0.48 -15.09
N PHE A 281 -8.93 0.58 -15.78
CA PHE A 281 -9.20 0.80 -17.20
C PHE A 281 -10.70 0.84 -17.53
N TYR A 282 -11.51 1.49 -16.68
CA TYR A 282 -12.95 1.54 -16.84
C TYR A 282 -13.36 2.19 -18.17
N GLY A 283 -14.27 1.55 -18.91
CA GLY A 283 -14.72 2.01 -20.23
C GLY A 283 -13.86 1.57 -21.41
N GLU A 284 -12.69 0.98 -21.15
CA GLU A 284 -11.78 0.49 -22.19
C GLU A 284 -12.05 -0.97 -22.58
N PRO A 285 -11.67 -1.40 -23.80
CA PRO A 285 -11.81 -2.80 -24.20
C PRO A 285 -11.04 -3.79 -23.31
N GLY A 286 -9.95 -3.33 -22.69
CA GLY A 286 -9.11 -4.09 -21.76
C GLY A 286 -9.48 -3.93 -20.28
N VAL A 287 -10.70 -3.49 -19.97
CA VAL A 287 -11.16 -3.23 -18.60
C VAL A 287 -10.95 -4.42 -17.66
N ARG A 288 -10.45 -4.15 -16.46
CA ARG A 288 -10.34 -5.16 -15.41
C ARG A 288 -11.69 -5.38 -14.74
N LEU A 289 -12.35 -6.48 -15.06
CA LEU A 289 -13.65 -6.87 -14.48
C LEU A 289 -13.54 -7.73 -13.21
N ALA A 290 -12.38 -8.35 -12.98
CA ALA A 290 -12.11 -9.16 -11.80
C ALA A 290 -10.82 -8.71 -11.13
N SER A 291 -10.79 -8.64 -9.80
CA SER A 291 -9.61 -8.25 -9.03
C SER A 291 -8.40 -9.14 -9.29
N THR A 292 -8.64 -10.42 -9.60
CA THR A 292 -7.64 -11.44 -9.93
C THR A 292 -7.25 -11.48 -11.42
N ALA A 293 -7.93 -10.70 -12.27
CA ALA A 293 -7.61 -10.66 -13.69
C ALA A 293 -6.47 -9.68 -13.96
N ARG A 294 -5.56 -10.08 -14.85
CA ARG A 294 -4.48 -9.21 -15.34
C ARG A 294 -5.00 -8.38 -16.50
N ALA A 295 -4.81 -7.07 -16.40
CA ALA A 295 -5.08 -6.09 -17.44
C ALA A 295 -3.79 -5.54 -18.06
N LEU A 296 -2.66 -5.59 -17.34
CA LEU A 296 -1.37 -5.21 -17.90
C LEU A 296 -0.78 -6.33 -18.74
N GLU A 297 -0.09 -5.95 -19.81
CA GLU A 297 0.79 -6.86 -20.54
C GLU A 297 1.80 -7.45 -19.55
N GLY A 298 1.82 -8.78 -19.46
CA GLY A 298 2.75 -9.44 -18.59
C GLY A 298 4.16 -9.21 -19.08
N GLU A 299 5.00 -8.56 -18.29
CA GLU A 299 6.41 -8.91 -18.30
C GLU A 299 6.44 -10.42 -18.05
N THR A 300 6.83 -11.19 -19.07
CA THR A 300 7.17 -12.59 -18.90
C THR A 300 8.13 -12.63 -17.74
N SER A 301 7.68 -13.14 -16.59
CA SER A 301 8.45 -13.21 -15.37
C SER A 301 9.81 -13.76 -15.74
N SER A 302 10.80 -12.87 -15.74
CA SER A 302 12.14 -13.21 -16.17
C SER A 302 12.59 -14.36 -15.27
N GLY A 303 13.09 -15.44 -15.88
CA GLY A 303 13.32 -16.74 -15.25
C GLY A 303 14.40 -16.76 -14.16
N VAL A 304 14.65 -15.65 -13.49
CA VAL A 304 15.81 -15.36 -12.66
C VAL A 304 15.69 -15.95 -11.24
N THR A 305 14.49 -16.35 -10.78
CA THR A 305 14.29 -16.91 -9.42
C THR A 305 13.93 -18.39 -9.38
N SER A 306 13.89 -19.07 -10.54
CA SER A 306 13.47 -20.47 -10.64
C SER A 306 14.41 -21.46 -9.92
N TRP A 307 15.71 -21.12 -9.80
CA TRP A 307 16.71 -22.10 -9.37
C TRP A 307 16.63 -22.48 -7.88
N LEU A 308 16.24 -21.56 -6.99
CA LEU A 308 15.99 -21.86 -5.57
C LEU A 308 14.54 -22.27 -5.31
N PHE A 309 13.59 -21.75 -6.09
CA PHE A 309 12.18 -21.99 -5.87
C PHE A 309 11.78 -23.44 -6.18
N ALA A 310 12.29 -24.01 -7.27
CA ALA A 310 12.00 -25.39 -7.64
C ALA A 310 12.42 -26.42 -6.57
N PRO A 311 13.69 -26.44 -6.08
CA PRO A 311 14.08 -27.37 -5.02
C PRO A 311 13.39 -27.06 -3.70
N ALA A 312 13.18 -25.79 -3.35
CA ALA A 312 12.44 -25.43 -2.13
C ALA A 312 11.00 -25.93 -2.18
N SER A 313 10.32 -25.82 -3.33
CA SER A 313 8.97 -26.33 -3.51
C SER A 313 8.91 -27.85 -3.32
N VAL A 314 9.91 -28.61 -3.81
CA VAL A 314 9.98 -30.06 -3.57
C VAL A 314 10.20 -30.38 -2.09
N VAL A 315 11.16 -29.73 -1.43
CA VAL A 315 11.47 -29.98 -0.01
C VAL A 315 10.30 -29.57 0.90
N LEU A 316 9.52 -28.57 0.51
CA LEU A 316 8.40 -28.03 1.27
C LEU A 316 7.03 -28.55 0.78
N PHE A 317 7.01 -29.72 0.12
CA PHE A 317 5.80 -30.43 -0.29
C PHE A 317 4.84 -29.63 -1.21
N GLY A 318 5.37 -28.74 -2.05
CA GLY A 318 4.59 -27.91 -2.97
C GLY A 318 3.90 -26.70 -2.33
N LEU A 319 3.98 -26.54 -1.00
CA LEU A 319 3.37 -25.43 -0.27
C LEU A 319 3.84 -24.04 -0.74
N PRO A 320 5.12 -23.81 -1.10
CA PRO A 320 5.53 -22.51 -1.65
C PRO A 320 4.79 -22.15 -2.93
N SER A 321 4.43 -23.13 -3.76
CA SER A 321 3.69 -22.88 -5.00
C SER A 321 2.23 -22.53 -4.73
N LEU A 322 1.61 -23.13 -3.71
CA LEU A 322 0.26 -22.79 -3.25
C LEU A 322 0.21 -21.35 -2.72
N TYR A 323 1.09 -21.00 -1.77
CA TYR A 323 1.14 -19.64 -1.22
C TYR A 323 1.52 -18.58 -2.26
N LEU A 324 2.36 -18.92 -3.24
CA LEU A 324 2.69 -18.00 -4.33
C LEU A 324 1.46 -17.72 -5.20
N GLN A 325 0.67 -18.75 -5.51
CA GLN A 325 -0.57 -18.58 -6.28
C GLN A 325 -1.59 -17.72 -5.52
N GLU A 326 -1.79 -17.97 -4.22
CA GLU A 326 -2.66 -17.13 -3.39
C GLU A 326 -2.16 -15.68 -3.31
N LEU A 327 -0.83 -15.48 -3.26
CA LEU A 327 -0.23 -14.16 -3.26
C LEU A 327 -0.43 -13.45 -4.61
N ASP A 328 -0.31 -14.17 -5.72
CA ASP A 328 -0.56 -13.64 -7.07
C ASP A 328 -2.04 -13.26 -7.26
N ASP A 329 -2.98 -14.05 -6.71
CA ASP A 329 -4.41 -13.74 -6.74
C ASP A 329 -4.74 -12.45 -5.96
N VAL A 330 -4.01 -12.16 -4.89
CA VAL A 330 -4.18 -10.92 -4.08
C VAL A 330 -3.43 -9.74 -4.70
N TYR A 331 -2.32 -10.00 -5.40
CA TYR A 331 -1.43 -8.99 -5.98
C TYR A 331 -1.40 -9.06 -7.50
N CYS A 332 -2.44 -8.51 -8.13
CA CYS A 332 -2.55 -8.43 -9.57
C CYS A 332 -2.16 -7.04 -10.09
N ASP A 333 -1.17 -7.02 -10.99
CA ASP A 333 -0.72 -5.83 -11.73
C ASP A 333 -0.33 -4.65 -10.85
N ASN A 334 0.43 -4.88 -9.77
CA ASN A 334 0.84 -3.84 -8.81
C ASN A 334 -0.31 -3.16 -8.07
N LEU A 335 -1.52 -3.73 -8.11
CA LEU A 335 -2.65 -3.29 -7.31
C LEU A 335 -2.95 -4.33 -6.24
N VAL A 336 -3.25 -3.83 -5.04
CA VAL A 336 -3.61 -4.63 -3.89
C VAL A 336 -4.93 -4.11 -3.38
N GLN A 337 -5.96 -4.95 -3.39
CA GLN A 337 -7.16 -4.62 -2.64
C GLN A 337 -6.88 -4.88 -1.16
N PHE A 338 -6.90 -3.82 -0.35
CA PHE A 338 -6.49 -3.89 1.06
C PHE A 338 -7.27 -4.95 1.85
N SER A 339 -8.55 -5.13 1.55
CA SER A 339 -9.40 -6.14 2.18
C SER A 339 -9.01 -7.58 1.85
N ASP A 340 -8.58 -7.83 0.61
CA ASP A 340 -8.11 -9.16 0.18
C ASP A 340 -6.74 -9.45 0.80
N TRP A 341 -5.88 -8.42 0.89
CA TRP A 341 -4.61 -8.51 1.63
C TRP A 341 -4.80 -8.80 3.11
N GLN A 342 -5.72 -8.10 3.78
CA GLN A 342 -6.04 -8.37 5.19
C GLN A 342 -6.60 -9.79 5.37
N ARG A 343 -7.45 -10.25 4.46
CA ARG A 343 -7.99 -11.61 4.49
C ARG A 343 -6.89 -12.65 4.30
N PHE A 344 -5.96 -12.43 3.38
CA PHE A 344 -4.79 -13.29 3.16
C PHE A 344 -3.90 -13.36 4.40
N LEU A 345 -3.55 -12.22 5.00
CA LEU A 345 -2.77 -12.18 6.24
C LEU A 345 -3.50 -12.89 7.39
N ALA A 346 -4.82 -12.68 7.53
CA ALA A 346 -5.62 -13.36 8.55
C ALA A 346 -5.65 -14.89 8.35
N ARG A 347 -5.71 -15.37 7.10
CA ARG A 347 -5.58 -16.80 6.78
C ARG A 347 -4.21 -17.32 7.14
N CYS A 348 -3.14 -16.63 6.76
CA CYS A 348 -1.77 -17.01 7.13
C CYS A 348 -1.59 -17.06 8.66
N GLN A 349 -2.24 -16.17 9.41
CA GLN A 349 -2.23 -16.18 10.88
C GLN A 349 -2.99 -17.37 11.45
N LYS A 350 -4.17 -17.65 10.91
CA LYS A 350 -4.98 -18.81 11.29
C LYS A 350 -4.24 -20.11 11.01
N ASP A 351 -3.67 -20.25 9.82
CA ASP A 351 -2.87 -21.40 9.40
C ASP A 351 -1.76 -21.76 10.39
N ARG A 352 -1.08 -20.74 10.92
CA ARG A 352 -0.06 -20.90 11.95
C ARG A 352 -0.65 -21.24 13.31
N ALA A 353 -1.76 -20.61 13.70
CA ALA A 353 -2.44 -20.89 14.95
C ALA A 353 -2.94 -22.34 15.02
N ASP A 354 -3.47 -22.85 13.90
CA ASP A 354 -3.99 -24.21 13.78
C ASP A 354 -2.88 -25.28 13.92
N LEU A 355 -1.61 -24.91 13.70
CA LEU A 355 -0.46 -25.79 13.93
C LEU A 355 0.00 -25.87 15.38
N GLN A 356 -0.34 -24.90 16.24
CA GLN A 356 0.22 -24.82 17.59
C GLN A 356 -0.19 -25.99 18.49
N VAL A 357 -1.48 -26.34 18.48
CA VAL A 357 -2.01 -27.44 19.30
C VAL A 357 -1.48 -28.80 18.84
N PRO A 358 -1.53 -29.17 17.55
CA PRO A 358 -0.93 -30.42 17.06
C PRO A 358 0.57 -30.52 17.34
N THR A 359 1.31 -29.41 17.19
CA THR A 359 2.77 -29.38 17.48
C THR A 359 3.04 -29.75 18.94
N PHE A 360 2.27 -29.20 19.89
CA PHE A 360 2.43 -29.54 21.31
C PHE A 360 2.12 -31.01 21.62
N ILE A 361 1.01 -31.53 21.07
CA ILE A 361 0.63 -32.94 21.22
C ILE A 361 1.73 -33.85 20.68
N MET A 362 2.30 -33.49 19.52
CA MET A 362 3.38 -34.23 18.88
C MET A 362 4.66 -34.23 19.72
N VAL A 363 5.04 -33.10 20.31
CA VAL A 363 6.20 -33.02 21.23
C VAL A 363 6.01 -33.96 22.43
N CYS A 364 4.81 -34.01 23.02
CA CYS A 364 4.52 -34.94 24.10
C CYS A 364 4.63 -36.41 23.64
N ALA A 365 4.16 -36.72 22.43
CA ALA A 365 4.27 -38.06 21.85
C ALA A 365 5.72 -38.46 21.59
N ASP A 366 6.55 -37.57 21.04
CA ASP A 366 7.98 -37.78 20.81
C ASP A 366 8.75 -38.03 22.12
N ILE A 367 8.46 -37.25 23.17
CA ILE A 367 9.06 -37.46 24.50
C ILE A 367 8.65 -38.82 25.06
N GLY A 368 7.38 -39.21 24.90
CA GLY A 368 6.88 -40.53 25.29
C GLY A 368 7.59 -41.66 24.54
N LEU A 369 7.76 -41.52 23.22
CA LEU A 369 8.47 -42.49 22.39
C LEU A 369 9.94 -42.60 22.83
N LEU A 370 10.65 -41.48 23.03
CA LEU A 370 12.04 -41.46 23.50
C LEU A 370 12.23 -42.12 24.87
N ALA A 371 11.23 -42.03 25.74
CA ALA A 371 11.23 -42.69 27.05
C ALA A 371 11.04 -44.21 26.93
N LEU A 372 10.28 -44.67 25.94
CA LEU A 372 10.00 -46.08 25.69
C LEU A 372 11.08 -46.77 24.83
N THR A 373 11.74 -46.03 23.95
CA THR A 373 12.75 -46.57 23.03
C THR A 373 14.07 -46.89 23.76
N PRO A 374 14.55 -48.15 23.73
CA PRO A 374 15.80 -48.55 24.38
C PRO A 374 17.03 -47.76 23.89
N ALA A 375 18.01 -47.54 24.77
CA ALA A 375 19.23 -46.78 24.46
C ALA A 375 20.05 -47.36 23.29
N GLU A 376 19.94 -48.66 23.05
CA GLU A 376 20.64 -49.36 21.95
C GLU A 376 20.04 -49.08 20.56
N CYS A 377 18.82 -48.54 20.48
CA CYS A 377 18.16 -48.23 19.22
C CYS A 377 18.53 -46.81 18.76
N ILE A 378 19.80 -46.64 18.38
CA ILE A 378 20.37 -45.34 18.00
C ILE A 378 19.54 -44.69 16.87
N ALA A 379 19.12 -45.46 15.86
CA ALA A 379 18.38 -44.94 14.70
C ALA A 379 16.98 -44.41 15.05
N ALA A 380 16.22 -45.08 15.91
CA ALA A 380 14.90 -44.60 16.32
C ALA A 380 15.00 -43.38 17.24
N ARG A 381 15.99 -43.36 18.14
CA ARG A 381 16.27 -42.21 19.01
C ARG A 381 16.73 -40.99 18.23
N THR A 382 17.57 -41.15 17.20
CA THR A 382 17.98 -40.02 16.36
C THR A 382 16.82 -39.45 15.56
N LEU A 383 15.95 -40.28 14.97
CA LEU A 383 14.79 -39.78 14.23
C LEU A 383 13.77 -39.07 15.11
N SER A 384 13.47 -39.58 16.31
CA SER A 384 12.60 -38.86 17.25
C SER A 384 13.26 -37.58 17.78
N GLY A 385 14.58 -37.59 18.00
CA GLY A 385 15.33 -36.36 18.30
C GLY A 385 15.24 -35.30 17.19
N VAL A 386 15.32 -35.71 15.92
CA VAL A 386 15.12 -34.82 14.76
C VAL A 386 13.70 -34.27 14.75
N SER A 387 12.68 -35.10 15.01
CA SER A 387 11.28 -34.66 15.12
C SER A 387 11.11 -33.53 16.14
N VAL A 388 11.66 -33.70 17.35
CA VAL A 388 11.59 -32.67 18.42
C VAL A 388 12.26 -31.36 17.98
N VAL A 389 13.43 -31.41 17.33
CA VAL A 389 14.12 -30.20 16.84
C VAL A 389 13.30 -29.49 15.76
N LEU A 390 12.66 -30.23 14.86
CA LEU A 390 11.77 -29.67 13.85
C LEU A 390 10.54 -29.02 14.49
N LEU A 391 9.92 -29.64 15.51
CA LEU A 391 8.76 -29.08 16.23
C LEU A 391 9.11 -27.80 17.00
N ILE A 392 10.30 -27.72 17.63
CA ILE A 392 10.80 -26.49 18.24
C ILE A 392 10.98 -25.40 17.16
N SER A 393 11.44 -25.79 15.97
CA SER A 393 11.60 -24.89 14.83
C SER A 393 10.25 -24.38 14.29
N VAL A 394 9.18 -25.19 14.31
CA VAL A 394 7.80 -24.75 14.01
C VAL A 394 7.36 -23.65 14.98
N TYR A 395 7.59 -23.83 16.27
CA TYR A 395 7.26 -22.82 17.28
C TYR A 395 8.08 -21.55 17.09
N ALA A 396 9.40 -21.67 16.92
CA ALA A 396 10.30 -20.53 16.72
C ALA A 396 9.94 -19.71 15.47
N THR A 397 9.73 -20.37 14.33
CA THR A 397 9.34 -19.70 13.08
C THR A 397 7.98 -19.01 13.21
N SER A 398 7.00 -19.67 13.85
CA SER A 398 5.68 -19.07 14.10
C SER A 398 5.76 -17.80 14.96
N GLN A 399 6.65 -17.76 15.96
CA GLN A 399 6.87 -16.58 16.79
C GLN A 399 7.63 -15.47 16.07
N VAL A 400 8.64 -15.80 15.26
CA VAL A 400 9.35 -14.80 14.46
C VAL A 400 8.39 -14.12 13.48
N PHE A 401 7.53 -14.88 12.81
CA PHE A 401 6.50 -14.32 11.93
C PHE A 401 5.47 -13.48 12.68
N SER A 402 5.04 -13.90 13.88
CA SER A 402 4.08 -13.13 14.68
C SER A 402 4.66 -11.78 15.13
N LEU A 403 5.95 -11.74 15.48
CA LEU A 403 6.67 -10.50 15.80
C LEU A 403 6.85 -9.61 14.57
N TYR A 404 7.22 -10.21 13.44
CA TYR A 404 7.38 -9.50 12.17
C TYR A 404 6.08 -8.81 11.74
N GLU A 405 4.95 -9.51 11.82
CA GLU A 405 3.63 -8.96 11.49
C GLU A 405 3.15 -7.92 12.49
N ARG A 406 3.43 -8.09 13.79
CA ARG A 406 3.07 -7.09 14.82
C ARG A 406 3.79 -5.77 14.62
N GLN A 407 5.07 -5.81 14.25
CA GLN A 407 5.87 -4.61 14.00
C GLN A 407 5.47 -3.89 12.70
N ARG A 408 4.84 -4.60 11.76
CA ARG A 408 4.51 -4.10 10.43
C ARG A 408 3.04 -4.26 10.08
N LYS A 409 2.13 -4.17 11.07
CA LYS A 409 0.69 -4.05 10.78
C LYS A 409 0.48 -2.83 9.87
N ALA A 410 0.37 -3.09 8.57
CA ALA A 410 -0.03 -2.09 7.61
C ALA A 410 -1.49 -1.75 7.94
N ASN A 411 -1.67 -0.67 8.69
CA ASN A 411 -3.01 -0.18 9.05
C ASN A 411 -3.67 0.56 7.88
N THR A 412 -2.96 0.73 6.75
CA THR A 412 -3.39 1.52 5.59
C THR A 412 -3.03 0.79 4.29
N ALA A 413 -3.84 0.98 3.24
CA ALA A 413 -3.59 0.46 1.90
C ALA A 413 -2.24 0.92 1.34
N ASP A 414 -1.85 2.18 1.56
CA ASP A 414 -0.57 2.73 1.09
C ASP A 414 0.62 2.07 1.79
N ALA A 415 0.50 1.72 3.08
CA ALA A 415 1.54 0.98 3.78
C ALA A 415 1.63 -0.47 3.29
N ALA A 416 0.51 -1.06 2.83
CA ALA A 416 0.51 -2.37 2.18
C ALA A 416 1.11 -2.32 0.78
N ILE A 417 0.84 -1.26 0.01
CA ILE A 417 1.46 -1.02 -1.30
C ILE A 417 2.95 -0.69 -1.13
N GLU A 418 3.36 0.16 -0.19
CA GLU A 418 4.77 0.44 0.12
C GLU A 418 5.49 -0.83 0.61
N TYR A 419 4.79 -1.65 1.40
CA TYR A 419 5.27 -2.99 1.72
C TYR A 419 5.49 -3.73 0.40
N MET A 420 4.46 -3.96 -0.42
CA MET A 420 4.45 -4.78 -1.65
C MET A 420 5.32 -4.26 -2.79
N THR A 421 5.54 -2.95 -2.90
CA THR A 421 6.43 -2.30 -3.88
C THR A 421 7.90 -2.41 -3.47
N LYS A 422 8.23 -2.49 -2.17
CA LYS A 422 9.54 -3.01 -1.73
C LYS A 422 9.75 -4.48 -2.14
N TRP A 423 8.70 -5.17 -2.57
CA TRP A 423 8.71 -6.52 -3.15
C TRP A 423 8.40 -6.49 -4.67
N ASP A 424 8.91 -5.48 -5.37
CA ASP A 424 8.82 -5.24 -6.83
C ASP A 424 8.78 -6.56 -7.67
N PRO A 425 7.87 -6.70 -8.67
CA PRO A 425 7.85 -7.82 -9.61
C PRO A 425 9.20 -8.20 -10.23
N SER A 426 10.09 -7.24 -10.43
CA SER A 426 11.37 -7.47 -11.11
C SER A 426 12.35 -8.33 -10.31
N ASP A 427 12.14 -8.46 -8.99
CA ASP A 427 13.07 -9.10 -8.08
C ASP A 427 12.41 -10.19 -7.22
N GLY A 428 13.17 -11.26 -6.93
CA GLY A 428 12.69 -12.47 -6.23
C GLY A 428 12.03 -12.42 -4.83
N PRO A 429 11.91 -11.30 -4.09
CA PRO A 429 11.07 -11.14 -2.91
C PRO A 429 9.76 -11.95 -2.80
N ARG A 430 8.87 -11.98 -3.81
CA ARG A 430 7.57 -12.71 -3.71
C ARG A 430 7.76 -14.21 -3.47
N TYR A 431 8.72 -14.80 -4.19
CA TYR A 431 9.09 -16.21 -4.03
C TYR A 431 9.65 -16.50 -2.63
N ARG A 432 10.44 -15.57 -2.08
CA ARG A 432 10.98 -15.70 -0.71
C ARG A 432 9.87 -15.61 0.34
N LEU A 433 8.89 -14.73 0.14
CA LEU A 433 7.73 -14.62 1.02
C LEU A 433 6.90 -15.90 1.00
N ALA A 434 6.58 -16.43 -0.19
CA ALA A 434 5.86 -17.68 -0.34
C ALA A 434 6.59 -18.87 0.31
N ILE A 435 7.92 -18.96 0.13
CA ILE A 435 8.76 -19.94 0.84
C ILE A 435 8.65 -19.72 2.35
N GLY A 436 8.85 -18.50 2.84
CA GLY A 436 8.79 -18.15 4.25
C GLY A 436 7.46 -18.55 4.92
N LEU A 437 6.34 -18.26 4.27
CA LEU A 437 4.99 -18.61 4.73
C LEU A 437 4.78 -20.13 4.80
N SER A 438 5.41 -20.89 3.90
CA SER A 438 5.28 -22.35 3.86
C SER A 438 6.11 -23.11 4.91
N ILE A 439 7.18 -22.49 5.45
CA ILE A 439 8.15 -23.15 6.35
C ILE A 439 7.48 -23.82 7.56
N PRO A 440 6.61 -23.15 8.35
CA PRO A 440 6.04 -23.76 9.56
C PRO A 440 5.26 -25.05 9.28
N ARG A 441 4.46 -25.07 8.20
CA ARG A 441 3.71 -26.25 7.76
C ARG A 441 4.63 -27.36 7.28
N ALA A 442 5.63 -27.02 6.47
CA ALA A 442 6.56 -28.03 5.96
C ALA A 442 7.42 -28.65 7.08
N LEU A 443 7.89 -27.86 8.04
CA LEU A 443 8.62 -28.36 9.22
C LEU A 443 7.76 -29.32 10.04
N PHE A 444 6.48 -29.01 10.23
CA PHE A 444 5.53 -29.90 10.89
C PHE A 444 5.37 -31.23 10.13
N LEU A 445 5.23 -31.19 8.79
CA LEU A 445 5.13 -32.41 7.97
C LEU A 445 6.41 -33.27 8.04
N TRP A 446 7.59 -32.64 8.01
CA TRP A 446 8.85 -33.36 8.21
C TRP A 446 8.95 -33.99 9.60
N SER A 447 8.51 -33.29 10.65
CA SER A 447 8.49 -33.84 12.01
C SER A 447 7.60 -35.09 12.11
N LEU A 448 6.41 -35.02 11.51
CA LEU A 448 5.47 -36.14 11.45
C LEU A 448 6.08 -37.34 10.71
N ALA A 449 6.74 -37.10 9.58
CA ALA A 449 7.40 -38.16 8.81
C ALA A 449 8.53 -38.83 9.62
N THR A 450 9.37 -38.04 10.31
CA THR A 450 10.47 -38.57 11.12
C THR A 450 9.97 -39.33 12.36
N PHE A 451 8.90 -38.88 13.00
CA PHE A 451 8.28 -39.58 14.12
C PHE A 451 7.67 -40.92 13.70
N VAL A 452 6.91 -40.95 12.59
CA VAL A 452 6.34 -42.20 12.06
C VAL A 452 7.47 -43.18 11.73
N ALA A 453 8.55 -42.71 11.11
CA ALA A 453 9.71 -43.55 10.84
C ALA A 453 10.38 -44.08 12.12
N ALA A 454 10.51 -43.25 13.17
CA ALA A 454 11.04 -43.66 14.47
C ALA A 454 10.16 -44.74 15.13
N LEU A 455 8.84 -44.52 15.14
CA LEU A 455 7.85 -45.45 15.69
C LEU A 455 7.86 -46.79 14.96
N VAL A 456 7.93 -46.76 13.62
CA VAL A 456 8.03 -47.98 12.80
C VAL A 456 9.30 -48.75 13.14
N MET A 457 10.46 -48.10 13.19
CA MET A 457 11.71 -48.80 13.53
C MET A 457 11.70 -49.41 14.93
N ASP A 458 11.11 -48.73 15.92
CA ASP A 458 10.97 -49.24 17.28
C ASP A 458 10.02 -50.46 17.36
N LEU A 459 8.87 -50.37 16.68
CA LEU A 459 7.88 -51.44 16.61
C LEU A 459 8.42 -52.68 15.89
N PHE A 460 9.10 -52.52 14.75
CA PHE A 460 9.62 -53.66 13.98
C PHE A 460 10.72 -54.44 14.72
N ARG A 461 11.46 -53.79 15.63
CA ARG A 461 12.53 -54.43 16.41
C ARG A 461 12.00 -55.25 17.59
N SER A 462 10.95 -54.78 18.26
CA SER A 462 10.43 -55.36 19.50
C SER A 462 9.32 -56.39 19.32
N SER A 463 8.87 -56.60 18.08
CA SER A 463 7.61 -57.28 17.75
C SER A 463 7.74 -58.74 17.32
N VAL A 464 6.78 -59.58 17.75
CA VAL A 464 6.51 -60.91 17.18
C VAL A 464 6.00 -60.74 15.73
N PRO A 465 6.26 -61.67 14.78
CA PRO A 465 5.82 -61.52 13.38
C PRO A 465 4.33 -61.20 13.20
N ALA A 466 3.45 -61.63 14.13
CA ALA A 466 2.04 -61.27 14.11
C ALA A 466 1.77 -59.76 14.31
N THR A 467 2.52 -59.07 15.18
CA THR A 467 2.37 -57.62 15.40
C THR A 467 3.05 -56.79 14.31
N GLN A 468 4.07 -57.33 13.63
CA GLN A 468 4.66 -56.70 12.45
C GLN A 468 3.66 -56.63 11.28
N VAL A 469 2.90 -57.71 11.07
CA VAL A 469 1.88 -57.76 10.01
C VAL A 469 0.72 -56.80 10.30
N SER A 470 0.29 -56.66 11.55
CA SER A 470 -0.78 -55.71 11.91
C SER A 470 -0.34 -54.25 11.75
N VAL A 471 0.88 -53.91 12.17
CA VAL A 471 1.45 -52.56 11.99
C VAL A 471 1.60 -52.23 10.50
N LEU A 472 2.12 -53.16 9.70
CA LEU A 472 2.25 -52.97 8.25
C LEU A 472 0.88 -52.79 7.58
N ALA A 473 -0.14 -53.55 8.01
CA ALA A 473 -1.50 -53.40 7.51
C ALA A 473 -2.08 -52.02 7.83
N VAL A 474 -1.88 -51.51 9.05
CA VAL A 474 -2.35 -50.16 9.45
C VAL A 474 -1.61 -49.06 8.69
N LEU A 475 -0.30 -49.19 8.47
CA LEU A 475 0.46 -48.23 7.67
C LEU A 475 0.04 -48.25 6.20
N ALA A 476 -0.23 -49.45 5.66
CA ALA A 476 -0.72 -49.60 4.30
C ALA A 476 -2.12 -48.99 4.14
N THR A 477 -3.02 -49.16 5.11
CA THR A 477 -4.33 -48.51 5.07
C THR A 477 -4.22 -47.00 5.22
N MET A 478 -3.36 -46.48 6.11
CA MET A 478 -3.10 -45.05 6.21
C MET A 478 -2.52 -44.47 4.91
N ALA A 479 -1.57 -45.16 4.29
CA ALA A 479 -1.00 -44.76 3.01
C ALA A 479 -2.06 -44.77 1.89
N LEU A 480 -2.91 -45.80 1.83
CA LEU A 480 -4.03 -45.88 0.89
C LEU A 480 -5.05 -44.75 1.09
N ILE A 481 -5.37 -44.41 2.34
CA ILE A 481 -6.25 -43.29 2.67
C ILE A 481 -5.63 -41.97 2.21
N ILE A 482 -4.34 -41.74 2.47
CA ILE A 482 -3.64 -40.53 2.02
C ILE A 482 -3.63 -40.45 0.49
N ILE A 483 -3.34 -41.56 -0.20
CA ILE A 483 -3.38 -41.62 -1.67
C ILE A 483 -4.79 -41.34 -2.19
N ALA A 484 -5.82 -41.90 -1.56
CA ALA A 484 -7.21 -41.65 -1.93
C ALA A 484 -7.63 -40.19 -1.70
N LEU A 485 -7.22 -39.58 -0.58
CA LEU A 485 -7.46 -38.16 -0.29
C LEU A 485 -6.74 -37.25 -1.28
N LEU A 486 -5.47 -37.54 -1.60
CA LEU A 486 -4.72 -36.81 -2.62
C LEU A 486 -5.37 -36.97 -4.00
N TRP A 487 -5.90 -38.15 -4.32
CA TRP A 487 -6.59 -38.39 -5.58
C TRP A 487 -7.90 -37.60 -5.67
N ILE A 488 -8.69 -37.55 -4.58
CA ILE A 488 -9.90 -36.72 -4.48
C ILE A 488 -9.56 -35.22 -4.63
N GLU A 489 -8.49 -34.76 -4.00
CA GLU A 489 -8.05 -33.36 -4.10
C GLU A 489 -7.63 -32.99 -5.53
N VAL A 490 -6.98 -33.92 -6.25
CA VAL A 490 -6.60 -33.76 -7.66
C VAL A 490 -7.83 -33.70 -8.57
N ASP A 491 -8.87 -34.50 -8.31
CA ASP A 491 -10.09 -34.55 -9.12
C ASP A 491 -11.07 -33.39 -8.82
N CYS A 492 -11.10 -32.89 -7.57
CA CYS A 492 -11.99 -31.80 -7.18
C CYS A 492 -11.49 -30.40 -7.59
N ASP A 493 -10.19 -30.21 -7.81
CA ASP A 493 -9.62 -28.92 -8.15
C ASP A 493 -8.85 -28.93 -9.47
N ASP A 494 -9.50 -28.45 -10.53
CA ASP A 494 -8.95 -28.26 -11.89
C ASP A 494 -7.71 -27.32 -11.91
N ARG A 495 -7.45 -26.63 -10.79
CA ARG A 495 -6.25 -25.81 -10.55
C ARG A 495 -5.12 -26.59 -9.86
N ALA A 496 -5.38 -27.33 -8.78
CA ALA A 496 -4.39 -28.20 -8.13
C ALA A 496 -3.91 -29.35 -9.04
N SER A 497 -4.79 -29.87 -9.91
CA SER A 497 -4.46 -30.89 -10.92
C SER A 497 -3.27 -30.48 -11.79
N ARG A 498 -3.17 -29.20 -12.18
CA ARG A 498 -2.06 -28.68 -13.00
C ARG A 498 -0.74 -28.54 -12.25
N GLY A 499 -0.77 -28.31 -10.94
CA GLY A 499 0.42 -28.24 -10.09
C GLY A 499 0.98 -29.63 -9.78
N MET A 500 0.12 -30.54 -9.33
CA MET A 500 0.50 -31.93 -9.03
C MET A 500 0.82 -32.74 -10.29
N ALA A 501 0.11 -32.52 -11.41
CA ALA A 501 0.47 -33.16 -12.69
C ALA A 501 1.81 -32.66 -13.23
N ARG A 502 2.20 -31.39 -12.98
CA ARG A 502 3.55 -30.90 -13.31
C ARG A 502 4.61 -31.58 -12.44
N LEU A 503 4.35 -31.72 -11.14
CA LEU A 503 5.26 -32.42 -10.21
C LEU A 503 5.41 -33.90 -10.60
N TRP A 504 4.31 -34.58 -10.92
CA TRP A 504 4.26 -35.97 -11.37
C TRP A 504 4.94 -36.18 -12.75
N ASN A 505 4.67 -35.30 -13.71
CA ASN A 505 5.31 -35.32 -15.03
C ASN A 505 6.80 -34.99 -14.96
N TRP A 506 7.23 -34.19 -13.98
CA TRP A 506 8.63 -33.92 -13.74
C TRP A 506 9.33 -35.09 -13.03
N LEU A 507 8.72 -35.68 -12.00
CA LEU A 507 9.23 -36.88 -11.33
C LEU A 507 9.39 -38.06 -12.30
N THR A 508 8.43 -38.26 -13.20
CA THR A 508 8.51 -39.30 -14.24
C THR A 508 9.55 -39.01 -15.33
N ARG A 509 9.88 -37.73 -15.59
CA ARG A 509 11.00 -37.34 -16.46
C ARG A 509 12.35 -37.50 -15.76
N ALA A 510 12.45 -37.22 -14.46
CA ALA A 510 13.66 -37.40 -13.66
C ALA A 510 14.07 -38.89 -13.52
N VAL A 511 13.09 -39.80 -13.55
CA VAL A 511 13.33 -41.26 -13.54
C VAL A 511 13.72 -41.81 -14.93
N ARG A 512 13.43 -41.09 -16.02
CA ARG A 512 13.91 -41.45 -17.37
C ARG A 512 15.26 -40.78 -17.62
N PHE A 513 16.34 -41.48 -17.30
CA PHE A 513 17.69 -41.11 -17.75
C PHE A 513 17.70 -40.83 -19.26
N PRO A 514 18.33 -39.73 -19.73
CA PRO A 514 18.51 -39.53 -21.16
C PRO A 514 19.55 -40.55 -21.66
N GLN A 515 19.15 -41.41 -22.60
CA GLN A 515 20.11 -42.16 -23.41
C GLN A 515 21.01 -41.15 -24.13
N ARG A 516 22.29 -41.19 -23.77
CA ARG A 516 23.35 -40.34 -24.30
C ARG A 516 23.64 -40.79 -25.73
N ASN A 517 23.05 -40.12 -26.72
CA ASN A 517 23.44 -40.31 -28.12
C ASN A 517 24.86 -39.74 -28.32
N TYR A 518 25.84 -40.62 -28.44
CA TYR A 518 27.13 -40.29 -29.04
C TYR A 518 26.93 -40.16 -30.56
N ALA A 519 27.00 -38.94 -31.07
CA ALA A 519 27.31 -38.68 -32.47
C ALA A 519 28.53 -37.74 -32.48
N SER A 520 29.71 -38.34 -32.66
CA SER A 520 30.95 -37.64 -32.92
C SER A 520 30.92 -37.07 -34.34
N ASN A 521 30.75 -35.76 -34.45
CA ASN A 521 31.15 -35.02 -35.65
C ASN A 521 32.67 -34.94 -35.69
N ALA A 522 33.29 -35.80 -36.50
CA ALA A 522 34.64 -35.57 -37.00
C ALA A 522 34.52 -34.71 -38.26
N GLY A 523 34.88 -33.44 -38.14
CA GLY A 523 35.26 -32.64 -39.31
C GLY A 523 36.76 -32.83 -39.59
N SER A 524 37.15 -32.87 -40.87
CA SER A 524 38.22 -32.02 -41.41
C SER A 524 38.65 -32.46 -42.83
N VAL A 525 38.59 -31.48 -43.74
CA VAL A 525 39.70 -31.02 -44.60
C VAL A 525 40.07 -31.82 -45.87
N VAL A 526 40.05 -31.03 -46.96
CA VAL A 526 40.39 -31.24 -48.39
C VAL A 526 39.30 -31.80 -49.28
#